data_AF-A0A256ZRR2-F1
#
_entry.id   AF-A0A256ZRR2-F1
#
_cell.length_a   1.000
_cell.length_b   1.000
_cell.length_c   1.000
_cell.angle_alpha   90.00
_cell.angle_beta   90.00
_cell.angle_gamma   90.00
#
_symmetry.space_group_name_H-M   'P 1'
#
loop_
_entity.id
_entity.type
_entity.pdbx_description
1 polymer ?
#
loop_
_entity_poly.entity_id
_entity_poly.type
_entity_poly.pdbx_seq_one_letter_code
_entity_poly.pdbx_strand_id
1 'polypeptide(L)'
;MNVLQDARVQKGIRRLRAMGLKVHLHFKSENEGYVFIDMLSVIQYIIRTIDKNLKYPKRRIYYDRDLNVIAIHVWKEKGDVLWLKRK
;
A
#
# COMPACT_ATOMS: atom_id res chain seq x y z
N MET A 1 21.45 7.27 24.41
CA MET A 1 21.11 6.54 23.15
C MET A 1 19.66 6.84 22.86
N ASN A 2 19.34 7.31 21.66
CA ASN A 2 17.97 7.71 21.32
C ASN A 2 17.06 6.48 21.10
N VAL A 3 15.79 6.54 21.51
CA VAL A 3 14.78 5.48 21.30
C VAL A 3 14.63 5.06 19.83
N LEU A 4 14.76 6.02 18.89
CA LEU A 4 14.74 5.75 17.45
C LEU A 4 15.99 5.00 16.97
N GLN A 5 17.10 5.02 17.72
CA GLN A 5 18.30 4.21 17.43
C GLN A 5 18.24 2.81 18.06
N ASP A 6 17.26 2.53 18.93
CA ASP A 6 17.05 1.18 19.49
C ASP A 6 16.93 0.15 18.36
N ALA A 7 17.66 -0.97 18.48
CA ALA A 7 17.74 -1.99 17.45
C ALA A 7 16.35 -2.56 17.06
N ARG A 8 15.41 -2.63 18.00
CA ARG A 8 14.04 -3.11 17.77
C ARG A 8 13.25 -2.11 16.93
N VAL A 9 13.39 -0.82 17.23
CA VAL A 9 12.76 0.28 16.48
C VAL A 9 13.32 0.34 15.06
N GLN A 10 14.65 0.26 14.92
CA GLN A 10 15.32 0.21 13.63
C GLN A 10 14.90 -1.02 12.79
N LYS A 11 14.75 -2.19 13.41
CA LYS A 11 14.22 -3.39 12.75
C LYS A 11 12.78 -3.17 12.25
N GLY A 12 11.94 -2.49 13.04
CA GLY A 12 10.60 -2.07 12.64
C GLY A 12 10.62 -1.16 11.41
N ILE A 13 11.41 -0.09 11.45
CA ILE A 13 11.54 0.88 10.35
C ILE A 13 12.04 0.20 9.07
N ARG A 14 13.02 -0.72 9.17
CA ARG A 14 13.50 -1.49 8.03
C ARG A 14 12.39 -2.32 7.38
N ARG A 15 11.53 -2.96 8.17
CA ARG A 15 10.37 -3.71 7.63
C ARG A 15 9.38 -2.80 6.93
N LEU A 16 9.06 -1.65 7.50
CA LEU A 16 8.17 -0.67 6.87
C LEU A 16 8.73 -0.19 5.52
N ARG A 17 10.03 0.11 5.46
CA ARG A 17 10.71 0.48 4.21
C ARG A 17 10.72 -0.66 3.20
N ALA A 18 10.89 -1.90 3.63
CA ALA A 18 10.84 -3.08 2.77
C ALA A 18 9.43 -3.32 2.17
N MET A 19 8.37 -2.84 2.81
CA MET A 19 7.01 -2.81 2.24
C MET A 19 6.83 -1.72 1.16
N GLY A 20 7.85 -0.86 0.98
CA GLY A 20 7.81 0.29 0.07
C GLY A 20 7.16 1.53 0.68
N LEU A 21 7.04 1.60 2.00
CA LEU A 21 6.57 2.79 2.71
C LEU A 21 7.71 3.80 2.84
N LYS A 22 7.43 5.09 2.57
CA LYS A 22 8.37 6.18 2.79
C LYS A 22 8.25 6.64 4.23
N VAL A 23 9.30 6.36 5.01
CA VAL A 23 9.33 6.58 6.45
C VAL A 23 10.31 7.69 6.81
N HIS A 24 9.82 8.71 7.50
CA HIS A 24 10.56 9.84 8.03
C HIS A 24 10.61 9.76 9.56
N LEU A 25 11.77 10.05 10.13
CA LEU A 25 12.01 9.98 11.56
C LEU A 25 12.16 11.39 12.10
N HIS A 26 11.46 11.71 13.18
CA HIS A 26 11.61 12.98 13.88
C HIS A 26 11.99 12.72 15.34
N PHE A 27 13.19 13.17 15.69
CA PHE A 27 13.73 13.03 17.03
C PHE A 27 13.16 14.14 17.91
N LYS A 28 12.53 13.77 19.05
CA LYS A 28 12.02 14.75 20.03
C LYS A 28 12.94 14.82 21.25
N SER A 29 13.30 13.68 21.82
CA SER A 29 14.23 13.58 22.96
C SER A 29 14.97 12.23 22.93
N GLU A 30 15.76 11.91 23.97
CA GLU A 30 16.39 10.60 24.07
C GLU A 30 15.37 9.46 24.19
N ASN A 31 14.26 9.69 24.90
CA ASN A 31 13.24 8.67 25.18
C ASN A 31 12.03 8.76 24.24
N GLU A 32 11.96 9.77 23.37
CA GLU A 32 10.81 10.02 22.49
C GLU A 32 11.23 10.35 21.06
N GLY A 33 10.47 9.82 20.10
CA GLY A 33 10.57 10.17 18.70
C GLY A 33 9.34 9.75 17.94
N TYR A 34 9.15 10.37 16.78
CA TYR A 34 8.01 10.11 15.89
C TYR A 34 8.48 9.39 14.63
N VAL A 35 7.62 8.51 14.15
CA VAL A 35 7.76 7.83 12.86
C VAL A 35 6.61 8.31 11.98
N PHE A 36 6.93 9.15 11.00
CA PHE A 36 5.98 9.64 10.02
C PHE A 36 6.04 8.76 8.77
N ILE A 37 4.87 8.45 8.21
CA ILE A 37 4.76 7.66 6.99
C ILE A 37 4.00 8.50 5.96
N ASP A 38 4.58 8.64 4.78
CA ASP A 38 3.96 9.36 3.67
C ASP A 38 2.68 8.64 3.20
N MET A 39 1.56 9.36 3.19
CA MET A 39 0.26 8.78 2.84
C MET A 39 0.19 8.26 1.40
N LEU A 40 0.89 8.90 0.45
CA LEU A 40 0.95 8.39 -0.92
C LEU A 40 1.66 7.03 -0.97
N SER A 41 2.71 6.84 -0.17
CA SER A 41 3.40 5.54 -0.06
C SER A 41 2.51 4.44 0.54
N VAL A 42 1.64 4.78 1.49
CA VAL A 42 0.62 3.87 2.05
C VAL A 42 -0.39 3.47 0.98
N ILE A 43 -0.94 4.45 0.27
CA ILE A 43 -1.91 4.22 -0.81
C ILE A 43 -1.30 3.31 -1.88
N GLN A 44 -0.06 3.58 -2.29
CA GLN A 44 0.64 2.75 -3.27
C GLN A 44 0.89 1.32 -2.76
N TYR A 45 1.21 1.16 -1.48
CA TYR A 45 1.31 -0.17 -0.86
C TYR A 45 -0.02 -0.92 -0.91
N ILE A 46 -1.14 -0.26 -0.60
CA ILE A 46 -2.47 -0.86 -0.67
C ILE A 46 -2.83 -1.24 -2.11
N ILE A 47 -2.59 -0.35 -3.08
CA ILE A 47 -2.83 -0.62 -4.51
C ILE A 47 -2.06 -1.88 -4.96
N ARG A 48 -0.75 -1.98 -4.64
CA ARG A 48 0.05 -3.18 -4.95
C ARG A 48 -0.50 -4.44 -4.29
N THR A 49 -0.97 -4.32 -3.04
CA THR A 49 -1.56 -5.43 -2.30
C THR A 49 -2.86 -5.91 -2.94
N ILE A 50 -3.75 -5.00 -3.33
CA ILE A 50 -4.99 -5.34 -4.03
C ILE A 50 -4.66 -5.97 -5.37
N ASP A 51 -3.75 -5.38 -6.13
CA ASP A 51 -3.38 -5.87 -7.46
C ASP A 51 -2.81 -7.29 -7.43
N LYS A 52 -1.99 -7.61 -6.42
CA LYS A 52 -1.46 -8.95 -6.20
C LYS A 52 -2.55 -10.00 -5.90
N ASN A 53 -3.63 -9.59 -5.24
CA ASN A 53 -4.68 -10.50 -4.77
C ASN A 53 -5.87 -10.59 -5.74
N LEU A 54 -6.19 -9.53 -6.45
CA LEU A 54 -7.29 -9.48 -7.41
C LEU A 54 -6.84 -10.07 -8.75
N LYS A 55 -7.01 -11.38 -8.94
CA LYS A 55 -6.47 -12.11 -10.12
C LYS A 55 -7.14 -11.81 -11.47
N TYR A 56 -8.19 -10.99 -11.51
CA TYR A 56 -8.94 -10.77 -12.74
C TYR A 56 -8.13 -9.93 -13.75
N PRO A 57 -7.86 -10.42 -14.98
CA PRO A 57 -6.86 -9.83 -15.87
C PRO A 57 -7.22 -8.43 -16.38
N LYS A 58 -8.51 -8.16 -16.62
CA LYS A 58 -8.99 -6.88 -17.14
C LYS A 58 -9.45 -5.98 -16.01
N ARG A 59 -8.46 -5.43 -15.32
CA ARG A 59 -8.66 -4.53 -14.19
C ARG A 59 -7.74 -3.32 -14.28
N ARG A 60 -8.15 -2.24 -13.63
CA ARG A 60 -7.33 -1.07 -13.35
C ARG A 60 -7.59 -0.64 -11.92
N ILE A 61 -6.53 -0.48 -11.13
CA ILE A 61 -6.60 -0.04 -9.73
C ILE A 61 -5.86 1.29 -9.64
N TYR A 62 -6.50 2.31 -9.07
CA TYR A 62 -5.90 3.63 -8.91
C TYR A 62 -6.48 4.36 -7.69
N TYR A 63 -5.79 5.39 -7.24
CA TYR A 63 -6.28 6.29 -6.19
C TYR A 63 -6.97 7.49 -6.82
N ASP A 64 -8.24 7.67 -6.50
CA ASP A 64 -9.03 8.84 -6.83
C ASP A 64 -8.87 9.87 -5.70
N ARG A 65 -8.24 11.01 -6.02
CA ARG A 65 -7.92 12.05 -5.03
C ARG A 65 -9.14 12.88 -4.65
N ASP A 66 -10.06 13.07 -5.60
CA ASP A 66 -11.21 13.96 -5.41
C ASP A 66 -12.24 13.28 -4.51
N LEU A 67 -12.44 11.98 -4.70
CA LEU A 67 -13.30 11.15 -3.85
C LEU A 67 -12.56 10.58 -2.63
N ASN A 68 -11.24 10.68 -2.59
CA ASN A 68 -10.36 10.10 -1.57
C ASN A 68 -10.59 8.59 -1.37
N VAL A 69 -10.61 7.83 -2.48
CA VAL A 69 -10.85 6.37 -2.48
C VAL A 69 -9.87 5.63 -3.38
N ILE A 70 -9.69 4.33 -3.14
CA ILE A 70 -9.05 3.44 -4.12
C ILE A 70 -10.13 2.88 -5.03
N ALA A 71 -10.11 3.28 -6.29
CA ALA A 71 -11.04 2.82 -7.31
C ALA A 71 -10.50 1.56 -7.98
N ILE A 72 -11.38 0.58 -8.16
CA ILE A 72 -11.10 -0.67 -8.88
C ILE A 72 -12.07 -0.75 -10.05
N HIS A 73 -11.57 -0.51 -11.27
CA HIS A 73 -12.34 -0.66 -12.50
C HIS A 73 -12.08 -2.03 -13.10
N VAL A 74 -13.14 -2.76 -13.42
CA VAL A 74 -13.09 -4.13 -13.94
C VAL A 74 -14.03 -4.23 -15.14
N TRP A 75 -13.60 -4.84 -16.25
CA TRP A 75 -14.42 -4.96 -17.46
C TRP A 75 -14.19 -6.29 -18.18
N LYS A 76 -15.17 -6.73 -18.94
CA LYS A 76 -15.12 -7.98 -19.71
C LYS A 76 -14.63 -7.75 -21.13
N GLU A 77 -13.99 -8.75 -21.74
CA GLU A 77 -13.81 -8.81 -23.19
C GLU A 77 -15.04 -9.42 -23.89
N LYS A 78 -15.21 -9.12 -25.19
CA LYS A 78 -16.17 -9.81 -26.06
C LYS A 78 -15.77 -11.29 -26.17
N GLY A 79 -16.28 -12.12 -25.27
CA GLY A 79 -15.96 -13.55 -25.19
C GLY A 79 -16.12 -14.13 -23.79
N ASP A 80 -15.92 -13.32 -22.74
CA ASP A 80 -16.04 -13.76 -21.34
C ASP A 80 -17.46 -14.20 -20.98
N VAL A 81 -18.47 -13.72 -21.70
CA VAL A 81 -19.89 -14.09 -21.51
C VAL A 81 -20.18 -15.49 -22.05
N LEU A 82 -19.43 -15.97 -23.06
CA LEU A 82 -19.65 -17.29 -23.66
C LEU A 82 -19.29 -18.43 -22.70
N TRP A 83 -18.30 -18.23 -21.83
CA TRP A 83 -17.91 -19.20 -20.80
C TRP A 83 -18.90 -19.31 -19.64
N LEU A 84 -19.68 -18.27 -19.37
CA LEU A 84 -20.70 -18.26 -18.31
C LEU A 84 -22.04 -18.88 -18.74
N LYS A 85 -22.24 -19.15 -20.04
CA LYS A 85 -23.47 -19.74 -20.59
C LYS A 85 -23.45 -21.27 -20.67
N ARG A 86 -22.41 -21.95 -20.17
CA ARG A 86 -22.41 -23.42 -20.03
C ARG A 86 -22.61 -23.80 -18.56
N LYS A 87 -23.87 -23.95 -18.18
CA LYS A 87 -24.30 -24.73 -17.02
C LYS A 87 -25.51 -25.55 -17.42
#